data_AF-A0A6A8AGM8-F1
#
_entry.id   AF-A0A6A8AGM8-F1
#
_cell.length_a   1.000
_cell.length_b   1.000
_cell.length_c   1.000
_cell.angle_alpha   90.00
_cell.angle_beta   90.00
_cell.angle_gamma   90.00
#
_symmetry.space_group_name_H-M   'P 1'
#
loop_
_entity.id
_entity.type
_entity.pdbx_description
1 polymer ?
#
loop_
_entity_poly.entity_id
_entity_poly.type
_entity_poly.pdbx_seq_one_letter_code
_entity_poly.pdbx_strand_id
1 'polypeptide(L)'
;RNPKYGYGSGMNPCIDCHIYMLREAKRIAKEVSAEFIFTGDVLGERPMSQHRKELELEERESGLEKMVLRPLSAKLLPETIPEREGWIDRSKLLDIKGRSRKPQIALARKFGMQDAYPSPAGGCLLTYKEFASKVRDLFEHKEKVTKRDVSLLKIGRHFRVAASKIIVGRNEEENKLLMDLKNPEDYVFEVPGYGSPITILEGEKSKEAIELAAKLTARYSDAGVGAEEGGVLVEVKYEGEEQMQVKSVIVPPSDENEVARRRI
;
A
#
# COMPACT_ATOMS: atom_id res chain seq x y z
N ARG A 1 -7.80 -9.76 3.75
CA ARG A 1 -7.66 -11.17 3.32
C ARG A 1 -8.93 -11.68 2.66
N ASN A 2 -10.06 -11.73 3.39
CA ASN A 2 -11.33 -12.25 2.86
C ASN A 2 -12.41 -11.15 2.90
N PRO A 3 -12.38 -10.18 1.96
CA PRO A 3 -13.40 -9.13 1.90
C PRO A 3 -14.76 -9.73 1.58
N LYS A 4 -15.82 -9.26 2.26
CA LYS A 4 -17.19 -9.76 2.08
C LYS A 4 -17.71 -9.44 0.68
N TYR A 5 -17.29 -8.32 0.10
CA TYR A 5 -17.73 -7.85 -1.21
C TYR A 5 -16.67 -8.06 -2.31
N GLY A 6 -15.65 -8.86 -2.03
CA GLY A 6 -14.59 -9.19 -2.98
C GLY A 6 -13.57 -8.08 -3.20
N TYR A 7 -12.73 -8.29 -4.22
CA TYR A 7 -11.72 -7.34 -4.65
C TYR A 7 -12.10 -6.71 -6.00
N GLY A 8 -11.59 -5.50 -6.27
CA GLY A 8 -11.68 -4.86 -7.57
C GLY A 8 -10.62 -5.38 -8.57
N SER A 9 -10.03 -4.47 -9.35
CA SER A 9 -9.04 -4.82 -10.39
C SER A 9 -7.70 -5.33 -9.84
N GLY A 10 -7.42 -5.11 -8.56
CA GLY A 10 -6.23 -5.61 -7.86
C GLY A 10 -6.61 -6.27 -6.54
N MET A 11 -5.97 -5.85 -5.46
CA MET A 11 -6.27 -6.30 -4.10
C MET A 11 -7.11 -5.27 -3.32
N ASN A 12 -7.86 -4.40 -4.02
CA ASN A 12 -8.61 -3.30 -3.42
C ASN A 12 -10.04 -3.75 -2.99
N PRO A 13 -10.36 -3.84 -1.69
CA PRO A 13 -11.69 -4.21 -1.23
C PRO A 13 -12.51 -2.94 -0.94
N CYS A 14 -12.86 -2.17 -1.98
CA CYS A 14 -13.34 -0.79 -1.82
C CYS A 14 -14.58 -0.68 -0.92
N ILE A 15 -15.59 -1.53 -1.12
CA ILE A 15 -16.84 -1.50 -0.34
C ILE A 15 -16.55 -1.84 1.13
N ASP A 16 -15.82 -2.92 1.40
CA ASP A 16 -15.43 -3.31 2.77
C ASP A 16 -14.60 -2.21 3.46
N CYS A 17 -13.70 -1.56 2.72
CA CYS A 17 -12.87 -0.48 3.24
C CYS A 17 -13.72 0.73 3.64
N HIS A 18 -14.70 1.13 2.81
CA HIS A 18 -15.63 2.20 3.12
C HIS A 18 -16.52 1.86 4.33
N ILE A 19 -17.07 0.64 4.39
CA ILE A 19 -17.83 0.16 5.56
C ILE A 19 -16.98 0.24 6.83
N TYR A 20 -15.72 -0.22 6.78
CA TYR A 20 -14.80 -0.14 7.90
C TYR A 20 -14.54 1.30 8.33
N MET A 21 -14.26 2.21 7.39
CA MET A 21 -14.06 3.63 7.68
C MET A 21 -15.29 4.27 8.33
N LEU A 22 -16.49 3.95 7.86
CA LEU A 22 -17.74 4.44 8.45
C LEU A 22 -17.98 3.89 9.86
N ARG A 23 -17.67 2.61 10.10
CA ARG A 23 -17.73 2.01 11.46
C ARG A 23 -16.75 2.71 12.41
N GLU A 24 -15.55 3.03 11.94
CA GLU A 24 -14.56 3.75 12.72
C GLU A 24 -14.98 5.20 12.98
N ALA A 25 -15.50 5.89 11.96
CA ALA A 25 -16.09 7.23 12.11
C ALA A 25 -17.25 7.23 13.13
N LYS A 26 -18.09 6.19 13.14
CA LYS A 26 -19.15 6.00 14.15
C LYS A 26 -18.59 5.82 15.56
N ARG A 27 -17.49 5.08 15.72
CA ARG A 27 -16.82 4.93 17.01
C ARG A 27 -16.31 6.30 17.51
N ILE A 28 -15.57 7.01 16.67
CA ILE A 28 -15.01 8.33 16.99
C ILE A 28 -16.11 9.35 17.27
N ALA A 29 -17.18 9.37 16.46
CA ALA A 29 -18.32 10.27 16.63
C ALA A 29 -18.94 10.14 18.02
N LYS A 30 -19.06 8.92 18.57
CA LYS A 30 -19.53 8.70 19.94
C LYS A 30 -18.58 9.29 20.98
N GLU A 31 -17.28 9.13 20.79
CA GLU A 31 -16.26 9.64 21.73
C GLU A 31 -16.25 11.16 21.81
N VAL A 32 -16.48 11.83 20.67
CA VAL A 32 -16.53 13.30 20.60
C VAL A 32 -17.94 13.87 20.70
N SER A 33 -18.95 13.03 20.97
CA SER A 33 -20.37 13.42 21.02
C SER A 33 -20.86 14.15 19.77
N ALA A 34 -20.40 13.74 18.59
CA ALA A 34 -20.89 14.23 17.31
C ALA A 34 -22.27 13.65 16.99
N GLU A 35 -23.18 14.51 16.50
CA GLU A 35 -24.56 14.15 16.19
C GLU A 35 -24.70 13.37 14.87
N PHE A 36 -23.79 13.58 13.92
CA PHE A 36 -23.81 12.92 12.62
C PHE A 36 -22.42 12.86 11.98
N ILE A 37 -22.32 12.14 10.85
CA ILE A 37 -21.08 11.97 10.09
C ILE A 37 -21.27 12.57 8.71
N PHE A 38 -20.21 13.16 8.15
CA PHE A 38 -20.19 13.53 6.73
C PHE A 38 -18.97 12.95 6.03
N THR A 39 -19.10 12.69 4.74
CA THR A 39 -17.97 12.27 3.88
C THR A 39 -17.84 13.19 2.68
N GLY A 40 -16.64 13.18 2.07
CA GLY A 40 -16.38 13.84 0.78
C GLY A 40 -16.81 13.00 -0.43
N ASP A 41 -17.65 11.98 -0.25
CA ASP A 41 -18.07 11.11 -1.35
C ASP A 41 -18.91 11.88 -2.38
N VAL A 42 -18.65 11.60 -3.66
CA VAL A 42 -19.39 12.18 -4.79
C VAL A 42 -20.06 11.06 -5.57
N LEU A 43 -21.38 11.18 -5.78
CA LEU A 43 -22.18 10.18 -6.48
C LEU A 43 -21.61 9.89 -7.88
N GLY A 44 -21.17 8.65 -8.10
CA GLY A 44 -20.62 8.16 -9.36
C GLY A 44 -19.16 8.57 -9.64
N GLU A 45 -18.45 9.18 -8.69
CA GLU A 45 -17.06 9.60 -8.93
C GLU A 45 -16.07 8.42 -8.85
N ARG A 46 -16.29 7.46 -7.94
CA ARG A 46 -15.55 6.19 -7.86
C ARG A 46 -16.42 5.03 -8.36
N PRO A 47 -15.89 4.17 -9.25
CA PRO A 47 -16.71 3.20 -9.98
C PRO A 47 -17.10 1.98 -9.14
N MET A 48 -16.45 1.77 -7.98
CA MET A 48 -16.64 0.58 -7.15
C MET A 48 -17.40 0.85 -5.84
N SER A 49 -17.39 2.10 -5.34
CA SER A 49 -17.93 2.42 -4.00
C SER A 49 -18.94 3.57 -3.99
N GLN A 50 -18.93 4.44 -5.00
CA GLN A 50 -19.74 5.66 -4.95
C GLN A 50 -20.96 5.64 -5.89
N HIS A 51 -21.38 4.47 -6.34
CA HIS A 51 -22.69 4.31 -6.97
C HIS A 51 -23.78 4.28 -5.89
N ARG A 52 -25.02 4.62 -6.27
CA ARG A 52 -26.12 4.83 -5.31
C ARG A 52 -26.33 3.62 -4.39
N LYS A 53 -26.32 2.41 -4.95
CA LYS A 53 -26.56 1.16 -4.22
C LYS A 53 -25.46 0.89 -3.20
N GLU A 54 -24.22 1.17 -3.56
CA GLU A 54 -23.03 0.98 -2.74
C GLU A 54 -23.01 1.98 -1.59
N LEU A 55 -23.34 3.26 -1.83
CA LEU A 55 -23.46 4.26 -0.76
C LEU A 55 -24.55 3.87 0.27
N GLU A 56 -25.69 3.37 -0.19
CA GLU A 56 -26.77 2.86 0.68
C GLU A 56 -26.34 1.60 1.45
N LEU A 57 -25.65 0.69 0.77
CA LEU A 57 -25.11 -0.54 1.37
C LEU A 57 -24.08 -0.21 2.46
N GLU A 58 -23.16 0.71 2.19
CA GLU A 58 -22.12 1.17 3.12
C GLU A 58 -22.72 1.74 4.40
N GLU A 59 -23.76 2.57 4.29
CA GLU A 59 -24.51 3.10 5.43
C GLU A 59 -25.18 2.00 6.25
N ARG A 60 -25.91 1.09 5.60
CA ARG A 60 -26.60 -0.01 6.26
C ARG A 60 -25.64 -0.92 7.01
N GLU A 61 -24.57 -1.36 6.36
CA GLU A 61 -23.58 -2.28 6.94
C GLU A 61 -22.75 -1.64 8.06
N SER A 62 -22.61 -0.31 8.06
CA SER A 62 -22.01 0.44 9.17
C SER A 62 -23.02 0.83 10.27
N GLY A 63 -24.31 0.61 10.04
CA GLY A 63 -25.40 0.99 10.95
C GLY A 63 -25.53 2.52 11.07
N LEU A 64 -25.37 3.23 9.96
CA LEU A 64 -25.45 4.69 9.84
C LEU A 64 -26.46 5.12 8.76
N GLU A 65 -27.49 4.31 8.52
CA GLU A 65 -28.55 4.62 7.56
C GLU A 65 -29.10 6.03 7.77
N LYS A 66 -29.03 6.86 6.73
CA LYS A 66 -29.47 8.26 6.72
C LYS A 66 -28.74 9.17 7.72
N MET A 67 -27.64 8.72 8.32
CA MET A 67 -26.80 9.51 9.25
C MET A 67 -25.48 9.99 8.62
N VAL A 68 -25.21 9.59 7.37
CA VAL A 68 -24.02 9.99 6.61
C VAL A 68 -24.38 11.05 5.58
N LEU A 69 -24.07 12.31 5.89
CA LEU A 69 -24.22 13.43 4.97
C LEU A 69 -23.13 13.40 3.89
N ARG A 70 -23.52 13.62 2.64
CA ARG A 70 -22.58 13.75 1.51
C ARG A 70 -22.76 15.11 0.84
N PRO A 71 -22.16 16.19 1.39
CA PRO A 71 -22.49 17.58 1.03
C PRO A 71 -22.35 17.89 -0.46
N LEU A 72 -21.41 17.23 -1.14
CA LEU A 72 -21.11 17.46 -2.55
C LEU A 72 -22.19 16.90 -3.49
N SER A 73 -22.93 15.87 -3.05
CA SER A 73 -23.98 15.21 -3.86
C SER A 73 -25.35 15.19 -3.17
N ALA A 74 -25.52 15.92 -2.05
CA ALA A 74 -26.69 15.79 -1.19
C ALA A 74 -28.01 16.00 -1.95
N LYS A 75 -28.07 17.00 -2.86
CA LYS A 75 -29.26 17.30 -3.67
C LYS A 75 -29.68 16.17 -4.62
N LEU A 76 -28.80 15.20 -4.86
CA LEU A 76 -29.02 14.04 -5.74
C LEU A 76 -29.33 12.74 -4.96
N LEU A 77 -29.25 12.79 -3.64
CA LEU A 77 -29.48 11.66 -2.73
C LEU A 77 -30.74 11.97 -1.89
N PRO A 78 -31.47 10.96 -1.38
CA PRO A 78 -32.49 11.15 -0.37
C PRO A 78 -31.94 11.87 0.85
N GLU A 79 -32.83 12.60 1.51
CA GLU A 79 -32.49 13.39 2.68
C GLU A 79 -32.00 12.50 3.84
N THR A 80 -30.93 12.97 4.45
CA THR A 80 -30.43 12.44 5.71
C THR A 80 -31.24 12.97 6.90
N ILE A 81 -31.10 12.35 8.06
CA ILE A 81 -31.73 12.83 9.31
C ILE A 81 -31.28 14.26 9.65
N PRO A 82 -29.97 14.62 9.59
CA PRO A 82 -29.53 16.00 9.82
C PRO A 82 -30.17 17.04 8.90
N GLU A 83 -30.49 16.67 7.66
CA GLU A 83 -31.19 17.56 6.73
C GLU A 83 -32.68 17.70 7.10
N ARG A 84 -33.35 16.57 7.36
CA ARG A 84 -34.78 16.54 7.72
C ARG A 84 -35.11 17.26 9.02
N GLU A 85 -34.25 17.10 10.03
CA GLU A 85 -34.41 17.71 11.35
C GLU A 85 -33.92 19.17 11.38
N GLY A 86 -33.43 19.69 10.24
CA GLY A 86 -33.03 21.09 10.10
C GLY A 86 -31.66 21.44 10.70
N TRP A 87 -30.87 20.46 11.11
CA TRP A 87 -29.49 20.68 11.59
C TRP A 87 -28.59 21.23 10.47
N ILE A 88 -28.86 20.81 9.23
CA ILE A 88 -28.17 21.25 8.03
C ILE A 88 -29.18 21.77 7.00
N ASP A 89 -28.97 23.00 6.54
CA ASP A 89 -29.75 23.60 5.46
C ASP A 89 -29.35 22.99 4.10
N ARG A 90 -30.18 22.06 3.62
CA ARG A 90 -30.02 21.36 2.33
C ARG A 90 -29.89 22.30 1.14
N SER A 91 -30.46 23.51 1.20
CA SER A 91 -30.39 24.47 0.09
C SER A 91 -28.95 24.92 -0.20
N LYS A 92 -28.08 24.91 0.81
CA LYS A 92 -26.65 25.28 0.74
C LYS A 92 -25.76 24.15 0.24
N LEU A 93 -26.28 22.93 0.11
CA LEU A 93 -25.53 21.76 -0.35
C LEU A 93 -25.49 21.69 -1.89
N LEU A 94 -24.78 20.71 -2.44
CA LEU A 94 -24.48 20.63 -3.87
C LEU A 94 -25.09 19.40 -4.55
N ASP A 95 -25.03 19.40 -5.87
CA ASP A 95 -25.55 18.39 -6.80
C ASP A 95 -24.46 17.84 -7.74
N ILE A 96 -23.22 17.73 -7.25
CA ILE A 96 -22.09 17.21 -8.02
C ILE A 96 -22.27 15.70 -8.20
N LYS A 97 -22.07 15.22 -9.43
CA LYS A 97 -22.03 13.78 -9.77
C LYS A 97 -21.08 13.48 -10.91
N GLY A 98 -20.73 12.20 -11.01
CA GLY A 98 -19.91 11.65 -12.08
C GLY A 98 -18.41 11.75 -11.80
N ARG A 99 -17.61 11.46 -12.84
CA ARG A 99 -16.16 11.24 -12.73
C ARG A 99 -15.31 12.51 -12.71
N SER A 100 -15.89 13.63 -13.15
CA SER A 100 -15.16 14.88 -13.34
C SER A 100 -14.93 15.57 -12.01
N ARG A 101 -13.67 15.93 -11.74
CA ARG A 101 -13.26 16.71 -10.56
C ARG A 101 -13.25 18.23 -10.78
N LYS A 102 -13.64 18.69 -11.98
CA LYS A 102 -13.63 20.13 -12.31
C LYS A 102 -14.46 20.96 -11.33
N PRO A 103 -15.68 20.55 -10.91
CA PRO A 103 -16.46 21.30 -9.93
C PRO A 103 -15.75 21.44 -8.58
N GLN A 104 -15.13 20.37 -8.07
CA GLN A 104 -14.42 20.39 -6.80
C GLN A 104 -13.16 21.26 -6.85
N ILE A 105 -12.42 21.22 -7.96
CA ILE A 105 -11.27 22.12 -8.18
C ILE A 105 -11.73 23.58 -8.21
N ALA A 106 -12.87 23.87 -8.83
CA ALA A 106 -13.44 25.22 -8.83
C ALA A 106 -13.88 25.66 -7.43
N LEU A 107 -14.46 24.77 -6.62
CA LEU A 107 -14.78 25.03 -5.22
C LEU A 107 -13.52 25.29 -4.40
N ALA A 108 -12.47 24.49 -4.57
CA ALA A 108 -11.20 24.69 -3.88
C ALA A 108 -10.64 26.09 -4.16
N ARG A 109 -10.66 26.54 -5.43
CA ARG A 109 -10.25 27.92 -5.78
C ARG A 109 -11.16 28.96 -5.13
N LYS A 110 -12.48 28.76 -5.17
CA LYS A 110 -13.46 29.68 -4.57
C LYS A 110 -13.24 29.86 -3.06
N PHE A 111 -12.81 28.81 -2.37
CA PHE A 111 -12.54 28.84 -0.93
C PHE A 111 -11.07 29.15 -0.58
N GLY A 112 -10.22 29.48 -1.57
CA GLY A 112 -8.80 29.77 -1.35
C GLY A 112 -7.97 28.54 -0.90
N MET A 113 -8.42 27.33 -1.24
CA MET A 113 -7.81 26.05 -0.87
C MET A 113 -7.02 25.41 -2.01
N GLN A 114 -6.68 26.16 -3.07
CA GLN A 114 -6.02 25.58 -4.27
C GLN A 114 -4.71 24.88 -3.96
N ASP A 115 -3.92 25.38 -3.00
CA ASP A 115 -2.62 24.82 -2.65
C ASP A 115 -2.74 23.57 -1.76
N ALA A 116 -3.86 23.47 -1.02
CA ALA A 116 -4.17 22.32 -0.16
C ALA A 116 -4.97 21.23 -0.89
N TYR A 117 -5.58 21.53 -2.03
CA TYR A 117 -6.36 20.55 -2.79
C TYR A 117 -5.42 19.64 -3.59
N PRO A 118 -5.31 18.36 -3.24
CA PRO A 118 -4.36 17.48 -3.90
C PRO A 118 -4.75 17.28 -5.35
N SER A 119 -3.75 17.27 -6.23
CA SER A 119 -3.93 16.83 -7.62
C SER A 119 -4.60 15.45 -7.64
N PRO A 120 -5.62 15.22 -8.49
CA PRO A 120 -6.29 13.93 -8.56
C PRO A 120 -5.28 12.79 -8.79
N ALA A 121 -5.03 12.00 -7.76
CA ALA A 121 -4.07 10.91 -7.82
C ALA A 121 -4.61 9.72 -8.62
N GLY A 122 -3.68 8.88 -9.11
CA GLY A 122 -3.99 7.48 -9.43
C GLY A 122 -4.62 6.80 -8.21
N GLY A 123 -5.46 5.79 -8.42
CA GLY A 123 -6.28 5.19 -7.38
C GLY A 123 -5.51 4.64 -6.16
N CYS A 124 -6.23 4.00 -5.24
CA CYS A 124 -5.63 3.32 -4.08
C CYS A 124 -4.44 2.43 -4.50
N LEU A 125 -3.40 2.33 -3.66
CA LEU A 125 -2.22 1.51 -3.94
C LEU A 125 -2.57 0.06 -4.34
N LEU A 126 -3.64 -0.46 -3.75
CA LEU A 126 -4.14 -1.81 -4.00
C LEU A 126 -4.71 -2.03 -5.41
N THR A 127 -4.86 -0.97 -6.21
CA THR A 127 -5.28 -1.04 -7.62
C THR A 127 -4.09 -1.20 -8.57
N TYR A 128 -2.87 -0.88 -8.15
CA TYR A 128 -1.68 -1.07 -8.98
C TYR A 128 -1.27 -2.53 -9.00
N LYS A 129 -1.11 -3.09 -10.21
CA LYS A 129 -0.82 -4.51 -10.43
C LYS A 129 0.39 -4.99 -9.62
N GLU A 130 1.49 -4.24 -9.65
CA GLU A 130 2.72 -4.58 -8.92
C GLU A 130 2.49 -4.63 -7.41
N PHE A 131 1.86 -3.60 -6.83
CA PHE A 131 1.59 -3.58 -5.39
C PHE A 131 0.59 -4.66 -4.98
N ALA A 132 -0.45 -4.89 -5.78
CA ALA A 132 -1.42 -5.96 -5.58
C ALA A 132 -0.77 -7.35 -5.60
N SER A 133 0.20 -7.60 -6.48
CA SER A 133 0.97 -8.85 -6.48
C SER A 133 1.76 -9.04 -5.19
N LYS A 134 2.43 -7.99 -4.69
CA LYS A 134 3.14 -8.05 -3.39
C LYS A 134 2.20 -8.39 -2.23
N VAL A 135 0.99 -7.82 -2.21
CA VAL A 135 -0.03 -8.11 -1.19
C VAL A 135 -0.51 -9.56 -1.29
N ARG A 136 -0.74 -10.08 -2.51
CA ARG A 136 -1.12 -11.49 -2.72
C ARG A 136 -0.06 -12.45 -2.21
N ASP A 137 1.19 -12.27 -2.62
CA ASP A 137 2.33 -13.07 -2.12
C ASP A 137 2.40 -13.03 -0.59
N LEU A 138 2.27 -11.85 0.03
CA LEU A 138 2.27 -11.75 1.48
C LEU A 138 1.13 -12.55 2.12
N PHE A 139 -0.07 -12.52 1.55
CA PHE A 139 -1.21 -13.23 2.10
C PHE A 139 -1.13 -14.75 1.89
N GLU A 140 -0.52 -15.20 0.80
CA GLU A 140 -0.31 -16.62 0.49
C GLU A 140 0.76 -17.26 1.39
N HIS A 141 1.83 -16.52 1.73
CA HIS A 141 2.99 -17.08 2.44
C HIS A 141 3.03 -16.78 3.93
N LYS A 142 2.12 -15.96 4.43
CA LYS A 142 2.09 -15.58 5.85
C LYS A 142 0.68 -15.65 6.40
N GLU A 143 0.45 -16.42 7.46
CA GLU A 143 -0.85 -16.50 8.12
C GLU A 143 -1.13 -15.24 8.96
N LYS A 144 -0.17 -14.82 9.77
CA LYS A 144 -0.26 -13.62 10.63
C LYS A 144 0.54 -12.47 10.02
N VAL A 145 -0.18 -11.48 9.47
CA VAL A 145 0.42 -10.27 8.91
C VAL A 145 0.57 -9.21 9.99
N THR A 146 1.75 -8.63 10.07
CA THR A 146 2.13 -7.57 11.00
C THR A 146 2.13 -6.20 10.30
N LYS A 147 2.18 -5.12 11.07
CA LYS A 147 2.35 -3.76 10.51
C LYS A 147 3.66 -3.62 9.73
N ARG A 148 4.74 -4.23 10.22
CA ARG A 148 6.04 -4.29 9.55
C ARG A 148 5.91 -4.86 8.14
N ASP A 149 5.22 -6.00 8.00
CA ASP A 149 5.03 -6.64 6.70
C ASP A 149 4.34 -5.71 5.69
N VAL A 150 3.30 -4.99 6.15
CA VAL A 150 2.57 -4.02 5.30
C VAL A 150 3.47 -2.84 4.93
N SER A 151 4.31 -2.37 5.84
CA SER A 151 5.29 -1.30 5.56
C SER A 151 6.31 -1.73 4.49
N LEU A 152 6.84 -2.95 4.58
CA LEU A 152 7.81 -3.48 3.62
C LEU A 152 7.27 -3.57 2.19
N LEU A 153 5.96 -3.80 1.98
CA LEU A 153 5.38 -3.86 0.62
C LEU A 153 5.64 -2.60 -0.22
N LYS A 154 5.83 -1.44 0.44
CA LYS A 154 6.07 -0.15 -0.22
C LYS A 154 7.52 0.05 -0.64
N ILE A 155 8.43 -0.78 -0.15
CA ILE A 155 9.86 -0.59 -0.25
C ILE A 155 10.41 -1.60 -1.26
N GLY A 156 11.34 -1.17 -2.10
CA GLY A 156 12.16 -2.08 -2.86
C GLY A 156 11.45 -2.94 -3.91
N ARG A 157 12.26 -3.87 -4.43
CA ARG A 157 11.94 -4.89 -5.41
C ARG A 157 11.76 -6.22 -4.68
N HIS A 158 10.65 -6.91 -4.89
CA HIS A 158 10.32 -8.13 -4.16
C HIS A 158 10.50 -9.34 -5.04
N PHE A 159 11.13 -10.37 -4.50
CA PHE A 159 11.33 -11.66 -5.15
C PHE A 159 11.00 -12.80 -4.20
N ARG A 160 10.66 -13.95 -4.78
CA ARG A 160 10.31 -15.16 -4.05
C ARG A 160 11.11 -16.35 -4.56
N VAL A 161 11.70 -17.11 -3.65
CA VAL A 161 12.33 -18.41 -3.95
C VAL A 161 11.94 -19.39 -2.87
N ALA A 162 11.19 -20.44 -3.23
CA ALA A 162 10.58 -21.37 -2.29
C ALA A 162 9.87 -20.59 -1.16
N ALA A 163 10.19 -20.88 0.11
CA ALA A 163 9.60 -20.21 1.27
C ALA A 163 10.22 -18.83 1.57
N SER A 164 11.29 -18.43 0.89
CA SER A 164 12.11 -17.26 1.23
C SER A 164 11.71 -16.02 0.44
N LYS A 165 11.73 -14.85 1.10
CA LYS A 165 11.42 -13.54 0.50
C LYS A 165 12.70 -12.76 0.36
N ILE A 166 12.91 -12.12 -0.79
CA ILE A 166 14.03 -11.22 -1.00
C ILE A 166 13.49 -9.84 -1.32
N ILE A 167 13.96 -8.81 -0.62
CA ILE A 167 13.59 -7.42 -0.83
C ILE A 167 14.86 -6.62 -1.09
N VAL A 168 14.97 -6.02 -2.28
CA VAL A 168 16.15 -5.23 -2.69
C VAL A 168 15.78 -3.75 -2.73
N GLY A 169 16.50 -2.92 -1.96
CA GLY A 169 16.34 -1.47 -1.97
C GLY A 169 16.58 -0.84 -3.36
N ARG A 170 15.91 0.27 -3.64
CA ARG A 170 16.07 1.01 -4.92
C ARG A 170 16.97 2.23 -4.81
N ASN A 171 17.11 2.77 -3.61
CA ASN A 171 17.85 3.98 -3.32
C ASN A 171 18.22 4.03 -1.83
N GLU A 172 18.99 5.04 -1.45
CA GLU A 172 19.50 5.22 -0.09
C GLU A 172 18.39 5.38 0.97
N GLU A 173 17.27 6.02 0.63
CA GLU A 173 16.13 6.16 1.55
C GLU A 173 15.48 4.79 1.83
N GLU A 174 15.27 3.99 0.79
CA GLU A 174 14.77 2.63 0.94
C GLU A 174 15.74 1.71 1.69
N ASN A 175 17.05 1.85 1.46
CA ASN A 175 18.07 1.10 2.18
C ASN A 175 17.98 1.34 3.70
N LYS A 176 17.84 2.60 4.12
CA LYS A 176 17.64 2.96 5.53
C LYS A 176 16.37 2.36 6.10
N LEU A 177 15.26 2.49 5.38
CA LEU A 177 13.97 1.92 5.80
C LEU A 177 14.01 0.39 5.90
N LEU A 178 14.74 -0.29 5.00
CA LEU A 178 14.95 -1.73 5.09
C LEU A 178 15.72 -2.09 6.37
N MET A 179 16.81 -1.40 6.67
CA MET A 179 17.59 -1.63 7.89
C MET A 179 16.77 -1.38 9.17
N ASP A 180 15.96 -0.32 9.20
CA ASP A 180 15.08 -0.01 10.35
C ASP A 180 13.97 -1.05 10.53
N LEU A 181 13.53 -1.68 9.44
CA LEU A 181 12.47 -2.68 9.45
C LEU A 181 13.00 -4.11 9.51
N LYS A 182 14.31 -4.37 9.42
CA LYS A 182 14.84 -5.74 9.45
C LYS A 182 14.50 -6.41 10.77
N ASN A 183 14.22 -7.71 10.73
CA ASN A 183 14.21 -8.50 11.95
C ASN A 183 15.65 -8.99 12.28
N PRO A 184 15.91 -9.39 13.54
CA PRO A 184 17.15 -10.06 13.94
C PRO A 184 17.57 -11.24 13.05
N GLU A 185 16.62 -12.09 12.67
CA GLU A 185 16.84 -13.32 11.90
C GLU A 185 17.00 -13.10 10.39
N ASP A 186 16.80 -11.87 9.93
CA ASP A 186 16.93 -11.54 8.52
C ASP A 186 18.40 -11.48 8.11
N TYR A 187 18.70 -12.02 6.93
CA TYR A 187 20.03 -11.89 6.36
C TYR A 187 20.07 -10.61 5.52
N VAL A 188 21.12 -9.81 5.70
CA VAL A 188 21.32 -8.55 5.00
C VAL A 188 22.49 -8.69 4.03
N PHE A 189 22.33 -8.21 2.81
CA PHE A 189 23.37 -8.28 1.78
C PHE A 189 23.71 -6.89 1.27
N GLU A 190 25.00 -6.67 1.02
CA GLU A 190 25.53 -5.48 0.37
C GLU A 190 26.85 -5.78 -0.36
N VAL A 191 27.24 -4.89 -1.27
CA VAL A 191 28.53 -4.95 -1.96
C VAL A 191 29.46 -3.91 -1.35
N PRO A 192 30.53 -4.32 -0.64
CA PRO A 192 31.42 -3.38 0.02
C PRO A 192 32.25 -2.58 -1.00
N GLY A 193 32.42 -1.28 -0.73
CA GLY A 193 33.27 -0.40 -1.55
C GLY A 193 32.61 0.19 -2.80
N TYR A 194 31.32 -0.08 -3.03
CA TYR A 194 30.56 0.40 -4.19
C TYR A 194 29.20 0.98 -3.76
N GLY A 195 28.56 1.77 -4.63
CA GLY A 195 27.14 2.08 -4.47
C GLY A 195 26.34 0.78 -4.55
N SER A 196 25.64 0.42 -3.48
CA SER A 196 25.01 -0.89 -3.34
C SER A 196 23.62 -0.77 -2.72
N PRO A 197 22.64 -1.57 -3.18
CA PRO A 197 21.38 -1.69 -2.47
C PRO A 197 21.59 -2.54 -1.20
N ILE A 198 20.79 -2.23 -0.19
CA ILE A 198 20.56 -3.17 0.91
C ILE A 198 19.52 -4.19 0.44
N THR A 199 19.88 -5.46 0.55
CA THR A 199 18.96 -6.57 0.29
C THR A 199 18.67 -7.31 1.58
N ILE A 200 17.39 -7.58 1.85
CA ILE A 200 16.93 -8.40 2.97
C ILE A 200 16.42 -9.74 2.45
N LEU A 201 16.86 -10.82 3.08
CA LEU A 201 16.36 -12.18 2.89
C LEU A 201 15.58 -12.62 4.13
N GLU A 202 14.26 -12.74 4.01
CA GLU A 202 13.35 -13.25 5.03
C GLU A 202 13.04 -14.75 4.82
N GLY A 203 12.68 -15.45 5.89
CA GLY A 203 12.28 -16.87 5.83
C GLY A 203 13.47 -17.83 5.79
N GLU A 204 13.28 -18.99 5.14
CA GLU A 204 14.28 -20.06 5.08
C GLU A 204 15.58 -19.60 4.41
N LYS A 205 16.73 -19.95 4.97
CA LYS A 205 18.05 -19.53 4.48
C LYS A 205 18.71 -20.66 3.67
N SER A 206 17.98 -21.21 2.70
CA SER A 206 18.51 -22.25 1.82
C SER A 206 19.68 -21.72 0.98
N LYS A 207 20.56 -22.61 0.52
CA LYS A 207 21.70 -22.23 -0.34
C LYS A 207 21.24 -21.46 -1.58
N GLU A 208 20.15 -21.91 -2.21
CA GLU A 208 19.55 -21.26 -3.39
C GLU A 208 19.07 -19.84 -3.05
N ALA A 209 18.43 -19.65 -1.90
CA ALA A 209 17.91 -18.35 -1.49
C ALA A 209 19.03 -17.34 -1.17
N ILE A 210 20.08 -17.77 -0.47
CA ILE A 210 21.27 -16.96 -0.17
C ILE A 210 21.97 -16.58 -1.48
N GLU A 211 22.16 -17.54 -2.39
CA GLU A 211 22.80 -17.30 -3.68
C GLU A 211 21.99 -16.29 -4.52
N LEU A 212 20.67 -16.47 -4.62
CA LEU A 212 19.81 -15.55 -5.37
C LEU A 212 19.83 -14.13 -4.76
N ALA A 213 19.77 -13.99 -3.44
CA ALA A 213 19.83 -12.69 -2.78
C ALA A 213 21.16 -11.99 -3.05
N ALA A 214 22.28 -12.73 -3.01
CA ALA A 214 23.59 -12.18 -3.35
C ALA A 214 23.66 -11.76 -4.82
N LYS A 215 23.20 -12.60 -5.77
CA LYS A 215 23.18 -12.28 -7.20
C LYS A 215 22.35 -11.05 -7.54
N LEU A 216 21.19 -10.88 -6.88
CA LEU A 216 20.34 -9.70 -7.01
C LEU A 216 21.02 -8.45 -6.45
N THR A 217 21.70 -8.57 -5.30
CA THR A 217 22.47 -7.46 -4.70
C THR A 217 23.60 -7.01 -5.61
N ALA A 218 24.36 -7.96 -6.16
CA ALA A 218 25.40 -7.69 -7.15
C ALA A 218 24.84 -6.99 -8.40
N ARG A 219 23.73 -7.51 -8.98
CA ARG A 219 23.08 -6.95 -10.17
C ARG A 219 22.69 -5.49 -10.00
N TYR A 220 22.12 -5.14 -8.86
CA TYR A 220 21.60 -3.80 -8.61
C TYR A 220 22.62 -2.85 -7.96
N SER A 221 23.86 -3.30 -7.77
CA SER A 221 24.99 -2.49 -7.33
C SER A 221 25.79 -1.91 -8.51
N ASP A 222 26.56 -0.86 -8.24
CA ASP A 222 27.47 -0.27 -9.22
C ASP A 222 28.59 -1.24 -9.65
N ALA A 223 28.95 -2.21 -8.80
CA ALA A 223 29.93 -3.25 -9.13
C ALA A 223 29.41 -4.28 -10.15
N GLY A 224 28.09 -4.43 -10.28
CA GLY A 224 27.48 -5.34 -11.24
C GLY A 224 27.55 -4.85 -12.69
N VAL A 225 27.84 -3.57 -12.89
CA VAL A 225 27.94 -2.95 -14.23
C VAL A 225 29.26 -3.38 -14.88
N GLY A 226 29.22 -4.44 -15.69
CA GLY A 226 30.36 -4.95 -16.47
C GLY A 226 31.12 -6.14 -15.88
N ALA A 227 30.67 -6.70 -14.75
CA ALA A 227 31.28 -7.85 -14.11
C ALA A 227 30.71 -9.18 -14.63
N GLU A 228 31.06 -9.60 -15.85
CA GLU A 228 30.56 -10.87 -16.43
C GLU A 228 31.47 -12.09 -16.15
N GLU A 229 32.76 -11.90 -15.84
CA GLU A 229 33.72 -13.04 -15.72
C GLU A 229 34.37 -13.24 -14.33
N GLY A 230 34.44 -12.21 -13.48
CA GLY A 230 35.11 -12.28 -12.17
C GLY A 230 34.20 -12.50 -10.95
N GLY A 231 32.88 -12.34 -11.12
CA GLY A 231 31.92 -12.27 -10.02
C GLY A 231 32.07 -11.00 -9.18
N VAL A 232 31.06 -10.71 -8.37
CA VAL A 232 31.04 -9.59 -7.42
C VAL A 232 31.12 -10.17 -6.01
N LEU A 233 31.99 -9.61 -5.18
CA LEU A 233 32.06 -9.93 -3.75
C LEU A 233 30.86 -9.30 -3.05
N VAL A 234 29.99 -10.12 -2.49
CA VAL A 234 28.82 -9.69 -1.71
C VAL A 234 29.02 -10.11 -0.27
N GLU A 235 28.86 -9.18 0.66
CA GLU A 235 28.82 -9.47 2.09
C GLU A 235 27.42 -9.86 2.52
N VAL A 236 27.33 -10.88 3.37
CA VAL A 236 26.12 -11.38 4.00
C VAL A 236 26.26 -11.22 5.50
N LYS A 237 25.42 -10.36 6.08
CA LYS A 237 25.40 -10.02 7.50
C LYS A 237 24.18 -10.67 8.16
N TYR A 238 24.38 -11.37 9.27
CA TYR A 238 23.29 -11.99 10.02
C TYR A 238 23.65 -12.11 11.50
N GLU A 239 22.65 -12.10 12.38
CA GLU A 239 22.86 -12.24 13.81
C GLU A 239 23.20 -13.70 14.17
N GLY A 240 24.38 -13.93 14.76
CA GLY A 240 24.76 -15.19 15.38
C GLY A 240 24.42 -15.24 16.87
N GLU A 241 24.73 -16.35 17.55
CA GLU A 241 24.37 -16.58 18.96
C GLU A 241 24.90 -15.51 19.93
N GLU A 242 26.06 -14.91 19.62
CA GLU A 242 26.69 -13.91 20.49
C GLU A 242 27.01 -12.57 19.80
N GLN A 243 27.20 -12.57 18.47
CA GLN A 243 27.68 -11.41 17.70
C GLN A 243 27.18 -11.41 16.26
N MET A 244 27.18 -10.25 15.61
CA MET A 244 26.92 -10.12 14.17
C MET A 244 27.98 -10.89 13.39
N GLN A 245 27.56 -11.83 12.54
CA GLN A 245 28.44 -12.56 11.64
C GLN A 245 28.42 -11.95 10.26
N VAL A 246 29.60 -11.93 9.62
CA VAL A 246 29.77 -11.50 8.23
C VAL A 246 30.41 -12.64 7.45
N LYS A 247 29.79 -13.00 6.33
CA LYS A 247 30.34 -13.94 5.34
C LYS A 247 30.42 -13.23 4.00
N SER A 248 31.40 -13.59 3.18
CA SER A 248 31.50 -13.07 1.81
C SER A 248 31.26 -14.19 0.81
N VAL A 249 30.50 -13.90 -0.24
CA VAL A 249 30.25 -14.81 -1.36
C VAL A 249 30.60 -14.09 -2.66
N ILE A 250 31.22 -14.81 -3.59
CA ILE A 250 31.49 -14.28 -4.93
C ILE A 250 30.45 -14.87 -5.86
N VAL A 251 29.65 -14.01 -6.49
CA VAL A 251 28.56 -14.41 -7.37
C VAL A 251 28.54 -13.57 -8.65
N PRO A 252 28.18 -14.13 -9.81
CA PRO A 252 27.87 -13.30 -10.97
C PRO A 252 26.59 -12.50 -10.71
N PRO A 253 26.44 -11.30 -11.28
CA PRO A 253 25.15 -10.59 -11.28
C PRO A 253 24.01 -11.48 -11.82
N SER A 254 22.83 -11.43 -11.19
CA SER A 254 21.64 -12.16 -11.69
C SER A 254 21.30 -11.71 -13.12
N ASP A 255 20.85 -12.63 -13.98
CA ASP A 255 20.43 -12.30 -15.35
C ASP A 255 18.97 -11.83 -15.42
N GLU A 256 18.56 -11.21 -16.54
CA GLU A 256 17.21 -10.65 -16.69
C GLU A 256 16.12 -11.73 -16.67
N ASN A 257 16.41 -12.95 -17.14
CA ASN A 257 15.45 -14.06 -17.14
C ASN A 257 15.23 -14.61 -15.73
N GLU A 258 16.27 -14.69 -14.90
CA GLU A 258 16.19 -15.07 -13.49
C GLU A 258 15.41 -14.03 -12.68
N VAL A 259 15.69 -12.74 -12.89
CA VAL A 259 14.94 -11.62 -12.30
C VAL A 259 13.47 -11.70 -12.67
N ALA A 260 13.14 -11.81 -13.95
CA ALA A 260 11.76 -11.81 -14.43
C ALA A 260 10.94 -13.01 -13.90
N ARG A 261 11.57 -14.18 -13.79
CA ARG A 261 10.91 -15.42 -13.30
C ARG A 261 10.59 -15.38 -11.81
N ARG A 262 11.40 -14.69 -11.00
CA ARG A 262 11.28 -14.68 -9.53
C ARG A 262 10.63 -13.41 -8.98
N ARG A 263 10.35 -12.44 -9.85
CA ARG A 263 9.74 -11.16 -9.47
C ARG A 263 8.30 -11.34 -9.00
N ILE A 264 7.95 -10.68 -7.91
CA ILE A 264 6.57 -10.52 -7.42
C ILE A 264 5.94 -9.28 -8.05
#